data_AF-E3FHX3-F1
#
_entry.id   AF-E3FHX3-F1
#
_cell.length_a   1.000
_cell.length_b   1.000
_cell.length_c   1.000
_cell.angle_alpha   90.00
_cell.angle_beta   90.00
_cell.angle_gamma   90.00
#
_symmetry.space_group_name_H-M   'P 1'
#
loop_
_entity.id
_entity.type
_entity.pdbx_description
1 polymer ?
#
loop_
_entity_poly.entity_id
_entity_poly.type
_entity_poly.pdbx_seq_one_letter_code
_entity_poly.pdbx_strand_id
1 'polypeptide(L)'
;MAHTAPSAPGRLRALTLNAFAGLALTGCIHGGTPMSSVCRELPTVEECQVSARVITHPCLRKCVELQCAGVKVNCRSEEIQRKCRDQGSGAPGAALGYVVRFSDAPTSCDHPSREINWCEAPASRDCRAKAMVHELAHSCGWHHGQGLGVPADNGLLPCD
;
A
#
# COMPACT_ATOMS: atom_id res chain seq x y z
N MET A 1 -59.19 -42.49 -24.30
CA MET A 1 -58.78 -43.74 -24.94
C MET A 1 -57.41 -44.10 -24.40
N ALA A 2 -57.29 -45.33 -23.93
CA ALA A 2 -56.15 -45.89 -23.20
C ALA A 2 -55.02 -46.35 -24.13
N HIS A 3 -53.99 -46.93 -23.51
CA HIS A 3 -52.89 -47.75 -24.05
C HIS A 3 -51.63 -46.96 -24.47
N THR A 4 -50.39 -47.30 -24.14
CA THR A 4 -49.73 -48.25 -23.21
C THR A 4 -48.23 -47.92 -23.32
N ALA A 5 -47.46 -48.06 -22.24
CA ALA A 5 -46.00 -48.05 -22.29
C ALA A 5 -45.43 -49.39 -22.84
N PRO A 6 -44.13 -49.43 -23.14
CA PRO A 6 -43.34 -50.58 -22.71
C PRO A 6 -41.98 -50.22 -22.04
N SER A 7 -41.46 -51.25 -21.40
CA SER A 7 -40.41 -51.39 -20.38
C SER A 7 -38.95 -51.02 -20.71
N ALA A 8 -38.20 -50.81 -19.61
CA ALA A 8 -36.75 -50.76 -19.38
C ALA A 8 -36.00 -52.07 -19.82
N PRO A 9 -34.66 -52.32 -19.63
CA PRO A 9 -33.69 -51.69 -18.70
C PRO A 9 -32.23 -51.52 -19.24
N GLY A 10 -31.33 -50.91 -18.45
CA GLY A 10 -29.90 -51.15 -18.68
C GLY A 10 -28.87 -50.23 -18.02
N ARG A 11 -28.20 -50.80 -17.02
CA ARG A 11 -26.77 -50.61 -16.67
C ARG A 11 -26.37 -49.46 -15.75
N LEU A 12 -26.10 -49.88 -14.51
CA LEU A 12 -25.10 -49.31 -13.61
C LEU A 12 -23.80 -48.97 -14.37
N ARG A 13 -23.27 -47.77 -14.10
CA ARG A 13 -21.81 -47.57 -14.08
C ARG A 13 -21.40 -46.96 -12.75
N ALA A 14 -20.47 -47.69 -12.17
CA ALA A 14 -19.72 -47.45 -10.97
C ALA A 14 -18.79 -46.23 -11.08
N LEU A 15 -18.56 -45.64 -9.90
CA LEU A 15 -17.31 -45.05 -9.40
C LEU A 15 -16.60 -44.00 -10.26
N THR A 16 -16.52 -42.79 -9.70
CA THR A 16 -15.24 -42.24 -9.24
C THR A 16 -15.48 -41.23 -8.11
N LEU A 17 -15.08 -41.61 -6.89
CA LEU A 17 -14.82 -40.64 -5.82
C LEU A 17 -13.56 -39.86 -6.23
N ASN A 18 -13.72 -38.61 -6.65
CA ASN A 18 -12.59 -37.69 -6.65
C ASN A 18 -12.37 -37.25 -5.20
N ALA A 19 -11.43 -37.93 -4.55
CA ALA A 19 -10.75 -37.43 -3.37
C ALA A 19 -10.05 -36.12 -3.74
N PHE A 20 -10.68 -34.99 -3.44
CA PHE A 20 -9.96 -33.73 -3.37
C PHE A 20 -9.07 -33.82 -2.14
N ALA A 21 -7.80 -34.15 -2.40
CA ALA A 21 -6.70 -33.93 -1.48
C ALA A 21 -6.74 -32.46 -1.04
N GLY A 22 -7.24 -32.23 0.16
CA GLY A 22 -7.06 -30.97 0.86
C GLY A 22 -5.56 -30.80 1.11
N LEU A 23 -4.89 -30.09 0.20
CA LEU A 23 -3.65 -29.40 0.56
C LEU A 23 -4.03 -28.37 1.61
N ALA A 24 -3.91 -28.75 2.87
CA ALA A 24 -3.76 -27.81 3.96
C ALA A 24 -2.48 -27.03 3.69
N LEU A 25 -2.63 -25.87 3.04
CA LEU A 25 -1.63 -24.83 3.03
C LEU A 25 -1.46 -24.39 4.49
N THR A 26 -0.51 -25.01 5.18
CA THR A 26 0.13 -24.44 6.37
C THR A 26 0.68 -23.07 5.99
N GLY A 27 -0.13 -22.04 6.24
CA GLY A 27 0.17 -20.64 5.95
C GLY A 27 1.34 -20.16 6.78
N CYS A 28 2.53 -20.22 6.21
CA CYS A 28 3.73 -19.66 6.77
C CYS A 28 3.75 -18.13 6.54
N ILE A 29 3.88 -17.40 7.66
CA ILE A 29 4.44 -16.04 7.85
C ILE A 29 3.53 -14.85 7.46
N HIS A 30 3.05 -14.14 8.49
CA HIS A 30 2.32 -12.85 8.44
C HIS A 30 3.20 -11.65 8.03
N GLY A 31 4.12 -11.82 7.08
CA GLY A 31 4.88 -10.70 6.51
C GLY A 31 4.15 -10.20 5.27
N GLY A 32 3.60 -8.98 5.31
CA GLY A 32 3.02 -8.35 4.11
C GLY A 32 4.06 -8.15 3.00
N THR A 33 3.59 -7.76 1.82
CA THR A 33 4.43 -7.51 0.65
C THR A 33 5.35 -6.30 0.94
N PRO A 34 6.69 -6.44 0.80
CA PRO A 34 7.59 -5.32 1.04
C PRO A 34 7.43 -4.26 -0.07
N MET A 35 7.36 -2.97 0.30
CA MET A 35 7.37 -1.86 -0.67
C MET A 35 8.73 -1.67 -1.35
N SER A 36 9.81 -2.11 -0.70
CA SER A 36 11.15 -2.17 -1.26
C SER A 36 11.92 -3.30 -0.57
N SER A 37 12.73 -4.04 -1.33
CA SER A 37 13.65 -5.04 -0.78
C SER A 37 14.97 -4.45 -0.28
N VAL A 38 15.19 -3.16 -0.51
CA VAL A 38 16.48 -2.50 -0.33
C VAL A 38 16.48 -1.54 0.85
N CYS A 39 15.34 -0.91 1.13
CA CYS A 39 15.16 0.07 2.20
C CYS A 39 14.58 -0.57 3.45
N ARG A 40 15.02 -0.11 4.62
CA ARG A 40 14.52 -0.53 5.93
C ARG A 40 13.44 0.43 6.41
N GLU A 41 12.77 0.02 7.49
CA GLU A 41 11.76 0.83 8.17
C GLU A 41 10.64 1.32 7.26
N LEU A 42 10.27 0.51 6.26
CA LEU A 42 9.11 0.74 5.42
C LEU A 42 7.90 -0.05 5.94
N PRO A 43 6.68 0.45 5.71
CA PRO A 43 5.49 -0.38 5.84
C PRO A 43 5.44 -1.42 4.71
N THR A 44 4.58 -2.42 4.88
CA THR A 44 4.19 -3.30 3.78
C THR A 44 3.21 -2.60 2.85
N VAL A 45 3.05 -3.11 1.61
CA VAL A 45 2.06 -2.60 0.65
C VAL A 45 0.66 -2.63 1.25
N GLU A 46 0.31 -3.71 1.94
CA GLU A 46 -1.00 -3.89 2.55
C GLU A 46 -1.24 -2.91 3.70
N GLU A 47 -0.22 -2.65 4.53
CA GLU A 47 -0.30 -1.63 5.59
C GLU A 47 -0.53 -0.23 5.01
N CYS A 48 0.22 0.13 3.96
CA CYS A 48 0.07 1.40 3.25
C CYS A 48 -1.35 1.53 2.67
N GLN A 49 -1.85 0.51 1.98
CA GLN A 49 -3.20 0.51 1.40
C GLN A 49 -4.30 0.57 2.45
N VAL A 50 -4.17 -0.16 3.56
CA VAL A 50 -5.12 -0.08 4.68
C VAL A 50 -5.13 1.32 5.28
N SER A 51 -3.96 1.91 5.50
CA SER A 51 -3.83 3.28 6.00
C SER A 51 -4.38 4.32 5.01
N ALA A 52 -4.34 4.06 3.70
CA ALA A 52 -4.87 5.00 2.68
C ALA A 52 -6.40 5.09 2.69
N ARG A 53 -7.11 4.13 3.30
CA ARG A 53 -8.59 4.07 3.28
C ARG A 53 -9.27 5.25 3.98
N VAL A 54 -8.57 5.93 4.89
CA VAL A 54 -9.10 7.12 5.59
C VAL A 54 -9.20 8.34 4.68
N ILE A 55 -8.53 8.33 3.51
CA ILE A 55 -8.61 9.40 2.53
C ILE A 55 -10.02 9.44 1.94
N THR A 56 -10.67 10.60 2.06
CA THR A 56 -12.07 10.79 1.65
C THR A 56 -12.20 11.07 0.15
N HIS A 57 -11.21 11.73 -0.45
CA HIS A 57 -11.22 12.08 -1.86
C HIS A 57 -10.90 10.85 -2.74
N PRO A 58 -11.84 10.34 -3.57
CA PRO A 58 -11.69 9.03 -4.23
C PRO A 58 -10.50 8.95 -5.20
N CYS A 59 -10.27 10.01 -5.97
CA CYS A 59 -9.14 10.13 -6.90
C CYS A 59 -7.80 10.03 -6.17
N LEU A 60 -7.68 10.76 -5.05
CA LEU A 60 -6.47 10.80 -4.24
C LEU A 60 -6.22 9.44 -3.58
N ARG A 61 -7.25 8.85 -2.95
CA ARG A 61 -7.17 7.52 -2.34
C ARG A 61 -6.70 6.48 -3.33
N LYS A 62 -7.33 6.42 -4.52
CA LYS A 62 -6.96 5.46 -5.56
C LYS A 62 -5.52 5.65 -6.03
N CYS A 63 -5.08 6.89 -6.21
CA CYS A 63 -3.69 7.18 -6.58
C CYS A 63 -2.70 6.68 -5.52
N VAL A 64 -2.96 6.97 -4.24
CA VAL A 64 -2.12 6.51 -3.12
C VAL A 64 -2.09 4.97 -3.03
N GLU A 65 -3.24 4.31 -3.13
CA GLU A 65 -3.33 2.84 -3.07
C GLU A 65 -2.55 2.16 -4.20
N LEU A 66 -2.56 2.73 -5.41
CA LEU A 66 -1.75 2.25 -6.53
C LEU A 66 -0.25 2.50 -6.30
N GLN A 67 0.10 3.67 -5.76
CA GLN A 67 1.48 4.01 -5.43
C GLN A 67 2.07 3.14 -4.33
N CYS A 68 1.28 2.70 -3.34
CA CYS A 68 1.73 1.77 -2.30
C CYS A 68 2.40 0.51 -2.89
N ALA A 69 2.00 0.07 -4.08
CA ALA A 69 2.56 -1.11 -4.75
C ALA A 69 3.57 -0.79 -5.87
N GLY A 70 3.66 0.47 -6.31
CA GLY A 70 4.33 0.85 -7.56
C GLY A 70 5.28 2.04 -7.49
N VAL A 71 5.37 2.72 -6.34
CA VAL A 71 6.32 3.82 -6.14
C VAL A 71 7.75 3.29 -6.06
N LYS A 72 8.71 4.01 -6.64
CA LYS A 72 10.12 3.76 -6.42
C LYS A 72 10.55 4.46 -5.12
N VAL A 73 11.09 3.69 -4.18
CA VAL A 73 11.59 4.20 -2.91
C VAL A 73 13.12 4.24 -2.92
N ASN A 74 13.69 5.42 -2.76
CA ASN A 74 15.14 5.61 -2.62
C ASN A 74 15.48 5.89 -1.15
N CYS A 75 16.53 5.28 -0.60
CA CYS A 75 16.90 5.46 0.81
C CYS A 75 18.41 5.51 1.07
N ARG A 76 19.25 5.02 0.14
CA ARG A 76 20.67 4.73 0.45
C ARG A 76 21.65 5.85 0.13
N SER A 77 21.25 6.90 -0.58
CA SER A 77 22.21 7.95 -0.95
C SER A 77 22.54 8.83 0.25
N GLU A 78 23.80 9.26 0.34
CA GLU A 78 24.25 10.17 1.41
C GLU A 78 23.49 11.51 1.36
N GLU A 79 23.13 11.96 0.16
CA GLU A 79 22.29 13.14 -0.05
C GLU A 79 20.91 12.99 0.59
N ILE A 80 20.23 11.85 0.39
CA ILE A 80 18.94 11.56 1.01
C ILE A 80 19.08 11.59 2.53
N GLN A 81 20.07 10.86 3.03
CA GLN A 81 20.30 10.74 4.47
C GLN A 81 20.67 12.08 5.11
N ARG A 82 21.42 12.93 4.43
CA ARG A 82 21.71 14.30 4.89
C ARG A 82 20.43 15.13 4.96
N LYS A 83 19.63 15.15 3.88
CA LYS A 83 18.38 15.91 3.85
C LYS A 83 17.38 15.45 4.92
N CYS A 84 17.32 14.14 5.17
CA CYS A 84 16.53 13.57 6.26
C CYS A 84 16.95 14.08 7.64
N ARG A 85 18.26 14.19 7.91
CA ARG A 85 18.77 14.77 9.15
C ARG A 85 18.47 16.25 9.27
N ASP A 86 18.64 17.00 8.18
CA ASP A 86 18.40 18.45 8.16
C ASP A 86 16.91 18.76 8.42
N GLN A 87 16.01 18.00 7.79
CA GLN A 87 14.56 18.15 7.99
C GLN A 87 14.08 17.69 9.37
N GLY A 88 14.72 16.67 9.96
CA GLY A 88 14.43 16.20 11.31
C GLY A 88 14.90 17.15 12.43
N SER A 89 15.79 18.11 12.14
CA SER A 89 16.40 18.99 13.14
C SER A 89 15.56 20.22 13.51
N GLY A 90 14.43 20.47 12.81
CA GLY A 90 13.64 21.71 12.96
C GLY A 90 12.13 21.55 13.15
N ALA A 91 11.58 20.33 13.16
CA ALA A 91 10.15 20.06 13.33
C ALA A 91 9.88 19.18 14.56
N PRO A 92 8.75 19.35 15.27
CA PRO A 92 8.30 18.38 16.26
C PRO A 92 7.93 17.07 15.53
N GLY A 93 8.87 16.13 15.48
CA GLY A 93 8.75 14.85 14.77
C GLY A 93 9.78 14.70 13.66
N ALA A 94 10.45 13.55 13.60
CA ALA A 94 11.39 13.25 12.52
C ALA A 94 10.63 13.01 11.21
N ALA A 95 11.03 13.69 10.13
CA ALA A 95 10.54 13.36 8.80
C ALA A 95 10.93 11.92 8.44
N LEU A 96 9.95 11.08 8.09
CA LEU A 96 10.21 9.69 7.70
C LEU A 96 10.48 9.54 6.19
N GLY A 97 10.06 10.51 5.38
CA GLY A 97 10.34 10.55 3.95
C GLY A 97 10.02 11.90 3.34
N TYR A 98 10.24 12.03 2.03
CA TYR A 98 9.81 13.17 1.23
C TYR A 98 9.64 12.80 -0.25
N VAL A 99 8.72 13.45 -0.94
CA VAL A 99 8.51 13.26 -2.39
C VAL A 99 9.63 13.89 -3.22
N VAL A 100 10.08 13.18 -4.26
CA VAL A 100 10.96 13.75 -5.29
C VAL A 100 10.11 14.37 -6.39
N ARG A 101 10.38 15.64 -6.72
CA ARG A 101 9.73 16.34 -7.85
C ARG A 101 10.77 16.57 -8.93
N PHE A 102 10.56 15.97 -10.10
CA PHE A 102 11.48 16.05 -11.25
C PHE A 102 11.17 17.19 -12.21
N SER A 103 10.02 17.86 -12.04
CA SER A 103 9.61 19.01 -12.82
C SER A 103 8.85 20.00 -11.94
N ASP A 104 8.74 21.24 -12.42
CA ASP A 104 7.89 22.28 -11.82
C ASP A 104 6.40 22.05 -12.09
N ALA A 105 6.04 21.03 -12.89
CA ALA A 105 4.65 20.68 -13.12
C ALA A 105 4.03 20.17 -11.82
N PRO A 106 2.84 20.65 -11.45
CA PRO A 106 2.16 20.17 -10.24
C PRO A 106 1.82 18.69 -10.40
N THR A 107 2.02 17.92 -9.33
CA THR A 107 1.56 16.54 -9.25
C THR A 107 0.02 16.49 -9.15
N SER A 108 -0.57 15.40 -9.63
CA SER A 108 -2.01 15.14 -9.53
C SER A 108 -2.27 13.63 -9.45
N CYS A 109 -3.52 13.21 -9.24
CA CYS A 109 -3.85 11.78 -9.24
C CYS A 109 -3.52 11.10 -10.58
N ASP A 110 -3.69 11.83 -11.70
CA ASP A 110 -3.50 11.30 -13.05
C ASP A 110 -2.04 11.38 -13.50
N HIS A 111 -1.30 12.34 -12.92
CA HIS A 111 0.12 12.56 -13.17
C HIS A 111 0.90 12.64 -11.86
N PRO A 112 0.99 11.53 -11.09
CA PRO A 112 1.68 11.57 -9.83
C PRO A 112 3.19 11.45 -10.01
N SER A 113 3.95 11.98 -9.04
CA SER A 113 5.37 11.63 -8.94
C SER A 113 5.50 10.16 -8.54
N ARG A 114 6.42 9.43 -9.18
CA ARG A 114 6.61 7.99 -8.96
C ARG A 114 7.84 7.66 -8.13
N GLU A 115 8.49 8.67 -7.54
CA GLU A 115 9.65 8.47 -6.67
C GLU A 115 9.50 9.22 -5.36
N ILE A 116 9.88 8.53 -4.28
CA ILE A 116 10.01 9.11 -2.94
C ILE A 116 11.38 8.78 -2.38
N ASN A 117 11.85 9.64 -1.48
CA ASN A 117 13.04 9.40 -0.69
C ASN A 117 12.62 9.07 0.75
N TRP A 118 13.21 8.03 1.33
CA TRP A 118 12.87 7.51 2.65
C TRP A 118 14.04 7.62 3.60
N CYS A 119 13.76 8.05 4.83
CA CYS A 119 14.78 8.40 5.82
C CYS A 119 15.24 7.23 6.69
N GLU A 120 14.60 6.07 6.59
CA GLU A 120 14.92 4.86 7.37
C GLU A 120 15.00 5.11 8.89
N ALA A 121 14.33 6.15 9.40
CA ALA A 121 14.29 6.44 10.82
C ALA A 121 13.40 5.41 11.54
N PRO A 122 13.81 4.88 12.70
CA PRO A 122 13.00 3.96 13.47
C PRO A 122 11.66 4.60 13.86
N ALA A 123 10.57 3.88 13.67
CA ALA A 123 9.23 4.30 14.06
C ALA A 123 8.31 3.10 14.25
N SER A 124 7.19 3.30 14.95
CA SER A 124 6.16 2.27 15.05
C SER A 124 5.64 1.84 13.66
N ARG A 125 5.12 0.62 13.55
CA ARG A 125 4.56 0.09 12.29
C ARG A 125 3.42 0.96 11.75
N ASP A 126 2.54 1.43 12.63
CA ASP A 126 1.44 2.32 12.30
C ASP A 126 1.93 3.70 11.81
N CYS A 127 2.94 4.27 12.48
CA CYS A 127 3.54 5.52 12.05
C CYS A 127 4.15 5.42 10.65
N ARG A 128 4.91 4.35 10.37
CA ARG A 128 5.51 4.12 9.05
C ARG A 128 4.46 4.07 7.93
N ALA A 129 3.33 3.40 8.17
CA ALA A 129 2.21 3.34 7.23
C ALA A 129 1.57 4.72 7.00
N LYS A 130 1.29 5.46 8.07
CA LYS A 130 0.71 6.82 8.00
C LYS A 130 1.62 7.81 7.29
N ALA A 131 2.92 7.79 7.60
CA ALA A 131 3.91 8.63 6.94
C ALA A 131 4.04 8.30 5.46
N MET A 132 4.06 7.01 5.10
CA MET A 132 4.07 6.61 3.70
C MET A 132 2.84 7.14 2.95
N VAL A 133 1.64 7.01 3.53
CA VAL A 133 0.41 7.56 2.94
C VAL A 133 0.48 9.08 2.79
N HIS A 134 1.06 9.79 3.78
CA HIS A 134 1.28 11.23 3.71
C HIS A 134 2.15 11.63 2.52
N GLU A 135 3.31 10.98 2.37
CA GLU A 135 4.22 11.26 1.24
C GLU A 135 3.59 10.89 -0.11
N LEU A 136 2.93 9.76 -0.19
CA LEU A 136 2.24 9.36 -1.42
C LEU A 136 1.05 10.28 -1.75
N ALA A 137 0.41 10.88 -0.76
CA ALA A 137 -0.62 11.88 -1.03
C ALA A 137 0.01 13.11 -1.70
N HIS A 138 1.15 13.59 -1.21
CA HIS A 138 1.89 14.67 -1.87
C HIS A 138 2.32 14.33 -3.31
N SER A 139 2.73 13.08 -3.54
CA SER A 139 3.09 12.64 -4.89
C SER A 139 1.87 12.57 -5.82
N CYS A 140 0.66 12.43 -5.26
CA CYS A 140 -0.63 12.48 -5.94
C CYS A 140 -1.28 13.88 -5.99
N GLY A 141 -0.56 14.94 -5.63
CA GLY A 141 -1.02 16.34 -5.76
C GLY A 141 -1.76 16.91 -4.55
N TRP A 142 -1.75 16.20 -3.42
CA TRP A 142 -2.30 16.73 -2.18
C TRP A 142 -1.35 17.73 -1.50
N HIS A 143 -1.94 18.68 -0.77
CA HIS A 143 -1.24 19.68 0.03
C HIS A 143 -1.81 19.73 1.46
N HIS A 144 -0.97 20.09 2.43
CA HIS A 144 -1.39 20.28 3.82
C HIS A 144 -2.60 21.22 3.94
N GLY A 145 -3.50 20.93 4.88
CA GLY A 145 -4.67 21.76 5.21
C GLY A 145 -5.87 21.58 4.29
N GLN A 146 -5.85 20.60 3.37
CA GLN A 146 -6.99 20.33 2.49
C GLN A 146 -8.10 19.52 3.16
N GLY A 147 -7.86 18.92 4.33
CA GLY A 147 -8.90 18.22 5.09
C GLY A 147 -9.44 16.94 4.42
N LEU A 148 -8.64 16.30 3.55
CA LEU A 148 -9.07 15.14 2.76
C LEU A 148 -8.84 13.79 3.47
N GLY A 149 -8.64 13.81 4.79
CA GLY A 149 -8.39 12.61 5.59
C GLY A 149 -6.98 12.05 5.47
N VAL A 150 -6.03 12.81 4.90
CA VAL A 150 -4.61 12.40 4.84
C VAL A 150 -3.99 12.53 6.25
N PRO A 151 -3.26 11.51 6.74
CA PRO A 151 -2.54 11.61 8.01
C PRO A 151 -1.62 12.82 8.06
N ALA A 152 -1.49 13.47 9.22
CA ALA A 152 -0.70 14.69 9.38
C ALA A 152 -1.10 15.83 8.41
N ASP A 153 -2.40 16.09 8.25
CA ASP A 153 -2.89 17.17 7.37
C ASP A 153 -2.33 18.56 7.73
N ASN A 154 -1.93 18.75 8.98
CA ASN A 154 -1.25 19.95 9.48
C ASN A 154 0.29 19.92 9.35
N GLY A 155 0.85 18.90 8.69
CA GLY A 155 2.30 18.68 8.56
C GLY A 155 2.96 18.08 9.80
N LEU A 156 2.20 17.73 10.84
CA LEU A 156 2.72 17.10 12.06
C LEU A 156 2.18 15.68 12.17
N LEU A 157 3.09 14.71 12.10
CA LEU A 157 2.76 13.31 12.38
C LEU A 157 3.30 12.95 13.77
N PRO A 158 2.47 12.96 14.83
CA PRO A 158 2.89 12.49 16.13
C PRO A 158 3.11 10.97 16.04
N CYS A 159 4.38 10.59 16.02
CA CYS A 159 4.81 9.20 16.07
C CYS A 159 5.47 8.94 17.40
N ASP A 160 5.03 7.88 18.07
CA ASP A 160 5.64 7.35 19.29
C ASP A 160 6.92 6.56 18.97
#